data_AF-A0A3M1XLL1-F1
#
_entry.id   AF-A0A3M1XLL1-F1
#
_cell.length_a   1.000
_cell.length_b   1.000
_cell.length_c   1.000
_cell.angle_alpha   90.00
_cell.angle_beta   90.00
_cell.angle_gamma   90.00
#
_symmetry.space_group_name_H-M   'P 1'
#
loop_
_entity.id
_entity.type
_entity.pdbx_description
1 polymer ?
#
loop_
_entity_poly.entity_id
_entity_poly.type
_entity_poly.pdbx_seq_one_letter_code
_entity_poly.pdbx_strand_id
1 'polypeptide(L)'
;MERRRIRINMPADKPEPDDSGYQQLREANAQLEARLRRLRRGLLMGGGALILILAGLWLAFRPKAHPTDPQGGTPPDSNQNIRYGIDLSQYELDIDLVNGDQTLDEVLMGYQVPSQQIGEALSLGAPYLDSDTLMRGARMTFMMDHDSRALQWFIYEPDPFAFLQFQLGDTVRVRRIERARSTRTETASGIIDSTLLLTFYRRGYHHELIGEMENVLKWAVDFFHLGTGDRFKMIYDGIYADDELVGVERIRAIYFRYRDEEVYAYYFDNGRTSGFFDEQARPVQRRFLKAPVKYARIS
;
A
#
# COMPACT_ATOMS: atom_id res chain seq x y z
N MET A 1 -27.29 42.77 -36.91
CA MET A 1 -26.90 41.35 -36.81
C MET A 1 -27.18 40.89 -35.40
N GLU A 2 -28.28 40.16 -35.21
CA GLU A 2 -28.85 39.80 -33.92
C GLU A 2 -28.41 38.37 -33.54
N ARG A 3 -27.66 38.21 -32.44
CA ARG A 3 -27.17 36.89 -31.99
C ARG A 3 -28.28 36.15 -31.24
N ARG A 4 -28.93 35.18 -31.90
CA ARG A 4 -29.80 34.19 -31.24
C ARG A 4 -28.97 33.34 -30.26
N ARG A 5 -29.31 33.39 -28.97
CA ARG A 5 -28.84 32.44 -27.96
C ARG A 5 -29.74 31.20 -28.01
N ILE A 6 -29.19 30.06 -28.41
CA ILE A 6 -29.86 28.76 -28.33
C ILE A 6 -29.72 28.27 -26.88
N ARG A 7 -30.84 28.10 -26.16
CA ARG A 7 -30.87 27.36 -24.90
C ARG A 7 -31.02 25.88 -25.23
N ILE A 8 -30.02 25.07 -24.89
CA ILE A 8 -30.14 23.61 -24.89
C ILE A 8 -30.73 23.22 -23.54
N ASN A 9 -31.94 22.66 -23.56
CA ASN A 9 -32.59 22.12 -22.37
C ASN A 9 -31.97 20.76 -22.07
N MET A 10 -31.24 20.63 -20.96
CA MET A 10 -30.63 19.37 -20.51
C MET A 10 -31.66 18.63 -19.65
N PRO A 11 -31.95 17.33 -19.88
CA PRO A 11 -32.90 16.60 -19.05
C PRO A 11 -32.33 16.47 -17.63
N ALA A 12 -33.05 17.05 -16.66
CA ALA A 12 -32.84 16.87 -15.24
C ALA A 12 -33.46 15.53 -14.83
N ASP A 13 -32.70 14.44 -14.98
CA ASP A 13 -32.64 13.37 -13.98
C ASP A 13 -31.57 12.35 -14.42
N LYS A 14 -30.44 12.32 -13.73
CA LYS A 14 -29.53 11.18 -13.73
C LYS A 14 -29.29 10.87 -12.25
N PRO A 15 -29.56 9.64 -11.78
CA PRO A 15 -29.26 9.29 -10.41
C PRO A 15 -27.76 9.44 -10.18
N GLU A 16 -27.43 10.20 -9.15
CA GLU A 16 -26.07 10.41 -8.66
C GLU A 16 -25.48 9.03 -8.28
N PRO A 17 -24.22 8.72 -8.65
CA PRO A 17 -23.64 7.43 -8.31
C PRO A 17 -23.60 7.26 -6.79
N ASP A 18 -24.07 6.12 -6.31
CA ASP A 18 -24.15 5.82 -4.88
C ASP A 18 -22.74 5.75 -4.26
N ASP A 19 -22.35 6.88 -3.67
CA ASP A 19 -21.11 7.05 -2.91
C ASP A 19 -21.24 6.54 -1.46
N SER A 20 -22.36 5.89 -1.11
CA SER A 20 -22.64 5.44 0.26
C SER A 20 -21.55 4.53 0.83
N GLY A 21 -20.96 3.63 0.03
CA GLY A 21 -19.89 2.75 0.51
C GLY A 21 -18.61 3.51 0.90
N TYR A 22 -18.22 4.51 0.12
CA TYR A 22 -17.04 5.33 0.39
C TYR A 22 -17.30 6.33 1.52
N GLN A 23 -18.51 6.89 1.60
CA GLN A 23 -18.91 7.75 2.71
C GLN A 23 -19.01 6.95 4.02
N GLN A 24 -19.57 5.74 4.00
CA GLN A 24 -19.62 4.85 5.17
C GLN A 24 -18.22 4.48 5.67
N LEU A 25 -17.25 4.23 4.78
CA LEU A 25 -15.85 3.96 5.16
C LEU A 25 -15.15 5.20 5.72
N ARG A 26 -15.35 6.39 5.12
CA ARG A 26 -14.79 7.65 5.65
C ARG A 26 -15.40 8.03 6.98
N GLU A 27 -16.70 7.85 7.16
CA GLU A 27 -17.41 8.08 8.42
C GLU A 27 -16.99 7.07 9.49
N ALA A 28 -16.87 5.78 9.16
CA ALA A 28 -16.38 4.77 10.08
C ALA A 28 -14.95 5.06 10.55
N ASN A 29 -14.06 5.45 9.63
CA ASN A 29 -12.68 5.83 9.97
C ASN A 29 -12.62 7.14 10.77
N ALA A 30 -13.41 8.16 10.41
CA ALA A 30 -13.47 9.41 11.16
C ALA A 30 -14.04 9.21 12.58
N GLN A 31 -15.03 8.33 12.74
CA GLN A 31 -15.58 7.95 14.05
C GLN A 31 -14.58 7.15 14.88
N LEU A 32 -13.82 6.25 14.25
CA LEU A 32 -12.75 5.50 14.91
C LEU A 32 -11.64 6.44 15.39
N GLU A 33 -11.19 7.37 14.55
CA GLU A 33 -10.20 8.38 14.92
C GLU A 33 -10.69 9.35 16.00
N ALA A 34 -11.97 9.72 15.98
CA ALA A 34 -12.57 10.55 17.03
C ALA A 34 -12.67 9.79 18.37
N ARG A 35 -13.00 8.50 18.33
CA ARG A 35 -13.00 7.61 19.51
C ARG A 35 -11.58 7.41 20.06
N LEU A 36 -10.59 7.19 19.20
CA LEU A 36 -9.18 7.06 19.58
C LEU A 36 -8.62 8.36 20.17
N ARG A 37 -9.02 9.53 19.64
CA ARG A 37 -8.65 10.84 20.22
C ARG A 37 -9.26 11.06 21.60
N ARG A 38 -10.48 10.58 21.87
CA ARG A 38 -11.10 10.63 23.21
C ARG A 38 -10.43 9.66 24.19
N LEU A 39 -10.03 8.48 23.72
CA LEU A 39 -9.27 7.51 24.51
C LEU A 39 -7.87 8.01 24.86
N ARG A 40 -7.16 8.65 23.91
CA ARG A 40 -5.85 9.28 24.16
C ARG A 40 -5.92 10.47 25.14
N ARG A 41 -7.04 11.20 25.18
CA ARG A 41 -7.26 12.28 26.17
C ARG A 41 -7.70 11.76 27.55
N GLY A 42 -8.34 10.59 27.63
CA GLY A 42 -8.74 9.95 28.89
C GLY A 42 -7.62 9.16 29.58
N LEU A 43 -6.62 8.68 28.83
CA LEU A 43 -5.53 7.85 29.37
C LEU A 43 -4.41 8.65 30.08
N LEU A 44 -4.48 9.99 30.07
CA LEU A 44 -3.56 10.86 30.82
C LEU A 44 -4.00 11.13 32.28
N MET A 45 -5.14 10.61 32.72
CA MET A 45 -5.55 10.66 34.14
C MET A 45 -6.15 9.31 34.57
N GLY A 46 -5.30 8.40 35.04
CA GLY A 46 -5.74 7.13 35.62
C GLY A 46 -4.87 5.92 35.26
N GLY A 47 -3.56 6.09 35.16
CA GLY A 47 -2.62 4.96 35.06
C GLY A 47 -2.57 4.19 36.38
N GLY A 48 -3.08 2.96 36.39
CA GLY A 48 -2.90 2.05 37.52
C GLY A 48 -3.87 0.87 37.57
N ALA A 49 -5.14 1.04 37.18
CA ALA A 49 -6.15 0.00 37.39
C ALA A 49 -6.40 -0.93 36.18
N LEU A 50 -6.07 -0.51 34.95
CA LEU A 50 -6.41 -1.28 33.74
C LEU A 50 -5.43 -2.45 33.45
N ILE A 51 -4.17 -2.35 33.92
CA ILE A 51 -3.14 -3.38 33.70
C ILE A 51 -3.44 -4.64 34.53
N LEU A 52 -4.07 -4.50 35.70
CA LEU A 52 -4.41 -5.64 36.57
C LEU A 52 -5.63 -6.44 36.08
N ILE A 53 -6.57 -5.80 35.36
CA ILE A 53 -7.73 -6.50 34.78
C ILE A 53 -7.32 -7.25 33.50
N LEU A 54 -6.41 -6.71 32.69
CA LEU A 54 -5.87 -7.38 31.50
C LEU A 54 -4.98 -8.60 31.86
N ALA A 55 -4.22 -8.52 32.97
CA ALA A 55 -3.46 -9.67 33.47
C ALA A 55 -4.36 -10.80 34.02
N GLY A 56 -5.49 -10.45 34.65
CA GLY A 56 -6.48 -11.42 35.14
C GLY A 56 -7.23 -12.15 34.02
N LEU A 57 -7.52 -11.47 32.91
CA LEU A 57 -8.23 -12.09 31.76
C LEU A 57 -7.31 -13.01 30.93
N TRP A 58 -6.00 -12.78 30.93
CA TRP A 58 -5.02 -13.65 30.27
C TRP A 58 -4.84 -15.01 30.99
N LEU A 59 -5.06 -15.07 32.31
CA LEU A 59 -5.01 -16.34 33.05
C LEU A 59 -6.25 -17.23 32.85
N ALA A 60 -7.41 -16.64 32.52
CA ALA A 60 -8.67 -17.37 32.40
C ALA A 60 -8.90 -18.02 31.02
N PHE A 61 -8.17 -17.59 29.99
CA PHE A 61 -8.22 -18.15 28.63
C PHE A 61 -6.91 -18.84 28.25
N ARG A 62 -6.51 -19.89 28.99
CA ARG A 62 -5.50 -20.82 28.49
C ARG A 62 -6.13 -21.71 27.41
N PRO A 63 -5.75 -21.59 26.12
CA PRO A 63 -6.14 -22.59 25.13
C PRO A 63 -5.54 -23.94 25.54
N LYS A 64 -6.34 -25.00 25.52
CA LYS A 64 -5.85 -26.36 25.73
C LYS A 64 -4.86 -26.69 24.60
N ALA A 65 -3.62 -26.97 24.97
CA ALA A 65 -2.57 -27.37 24.05
C ALA A 65 -2.96 -28.67 23.32
N HIS A 66 -2.77 -28.70 22.00
CA HIS A 66 -2.59 -29.96 21.29
C HIS A 66 -1.16 -30.47 21.53
N PRO A 67 -0.95 -31.78 21.71
CA PRO A 67 0.36 -32.32 21.99
C PRO A 67 1.23 -32.30 20.72
N THR A 68 2.29 -31.49 20.76
CA THR A 68 3.37 -31.51 19.78
C THR A 68 4.44 -32.50 20.27
N ASP A 69 4.72 -33.52 19.45
CA ASP A 69 5.87 -34.41 19.63
C ASP A 69 7.18 -33.60 19.44
N PRO A 70 8.26 -33.84 20.21
CA PRO A 70 9.40 -32.93 20.28
C PRO A 70 10.47 -33.30 19.25
N GLN A 71 10.79 -32.37 18.34
CA GLN A 71 12.09 -32.34 17.67
C GLN A 71 12.63 -30.91 17.71
N GLY A 72 13.89 -30.81 18.13
CA GLY A 72 14.53 -29.60 18.64
C GLY A 72 14.51 -28.40 17.69
N GLY A 73 14.13 -27.25 18.23
CA GLY A 73 14.30 -25.96 17.57
C GLY A 73 15.77 -25.56 17.58
N THR A 74 16.33 -25.41 16.39
CA THR A 74 17.39 -24.45 16.10
C THR A 74 16.96 -23.06 16.62
N PRO A 75 17.89 -22.23 17.13
CA PRO A 75 17.58 -20.85 17.52
C PRO A 75 16.98 -20.07 16.33
N PRO A 76 16.14 -19.05 16.57
CA PRO A 76 15.57 -18.22 15.51
C PRO A 76 16.70 -17.59 14.69
N ASP A 77 16.66 -17.72 13.37
CA ASP A 77 17.61 -17.09 12.45
C ASP A 77 17.74 -15.59 12.76
N SER A 78 18.95 -15.15 13.10
CA SER A 78 19.32 -13.76 13.42
C SER A 78 19.23 -12.78 12.24
N ASN A 79 18.63 -13.19 11.13
CA ASN A 79 18.62 -12.44 9.86
C ASN A 79 17.33 -11.65 9.61
N GLN A 80 16.34 -11.69 10.51
CA GLN A 80 15.05 -11.00 10.30
C GLN A 80 15.07 -9.50 10.63
N ASN A 81 16.09 -9.00 11.32
CA ASN A 81 16.18 -7.60 11.76
C ASN A 81 17.12 -6.73 10.92
N ILE A 82 17.75 -7.27 9.88
CA ILE A 82 18.64 -6.50 9.00
C ILE A 82 17.81 -5.91 7.85
N ARG A 83 17.66 -4.59 7.81
CA ARG A 83 17.05 -3.86 6.68
C ARG A 83 17.94 -2.68 6.32
N TYR A 84 17.98 -2.32 5.03
CA TYR A 84 18.87 -1.27 4.53
C TYR A 84 20.37 -1.55 4.82
N GLY A 85 20.74 -2.81 5.06
CA GLY A 85 22.09 -3.19 5.50
C GLY A 85 22.42 -2.75 6.94
N ILE A 86 21.40 -2.44 7.76
CA ILE A 86 21.51 -1.99 9.14
C ILE A 86 20.74 -2.97 10.02
N ASP A 87 21.33 -3.38 11.15
CA ASP A 87 20.63 -4.14 12.19
C ASP A 87 19.68 -3.19 12.94
N LEU A 88 18.40 -3.28 12.62
CA LEU A 88 17.38 -2.39 13.17
C LEU A 88 17.13 -2.62 14.67
N SER A 89 17.55 -3.77 15.22
CA SER A 89 17.31 -4.07 16.64
C SER A 89 18.13 -3.21 17.61
N GLN A 90 19.08 -2.44 17.08
CA GLN A 90 19.94 -1.52 17.82
C GLN A 90 19.32 -0.12 17.98
N TYR A 91 18.17 0.13 17.36
CA TYR A 91 17.58 1.46 17.30
C TYR A 91 16.10 1.44 17.67
N GLU A 92 15.63 2.56 18.20
CA GLU A 92 14.21 2.86 18.23
C GLU A 92 13.79 3.41 16.86
N LEU A 93 12.72 2.84 16.30
CA LEU A 93 12.24 3.15 14.96
C LEU A 93 11.03 4.10 15.01
N ASP A 94 11.08 5.14 14.20
CA ASP A 94 9.89 5.89 13.79
C ASP A 94 9.73 5.78 12.27
N ILE A 95 8.51 5.51 11.80
CA ILE A 95 8.20 5.31 10.39
C ILE A 95 7.02 6.21 10.05
N ASP A 96 7.24 7.10 9.08
CA ASP A 96 6.21 8.04 8.62
C ASP A 96 6.19 8.10 7.09
N LEU A 97 5.18 8.76 6.55
CA LEU A 97 5.07 9.12 5.14
C LEU A 97 5.22 10.63 4.99
N VAL A 98 5.86 11.08 3.92
CA VAL A 98 5.96 12.50 3.61
C VAL A 98 4.56 13.08 3.39
N ASN A 99 4.19 14.07 4.19
CA ASN A 99 2.90 14.73 4.16
C ASN A 99 3.03 16.16 3.64
N GLY A 100 2.24 16.52 2.63
CA GLY A 100 2.26 17.87 2.08
C GLY A 100 3.54 18.17 1.31
N ASP A 101 4.16 19.31 1.62
CA ASP A 101 5.35 19.84 0.95
C ASP A 101 6.54 19.93 1.92
N GLN A 102 6.66 18.95 2.82
CA GLN A 102 7.75 18.86 3.80
C GLN A 102 9.12 18.86 3.11
N THR A 103 10.06 19.61 3.68
CA THR A 103 11.45 19.62 3.24
C THR A 103 12.34 18.72 4.10
N LEU A 104 13.48 18.30 3.56
CA LEU A 104 14.45 17.50 4.31
C LEU A 104 15.00 18.26 5.54
N ASP A 105 15.22 19.57 5.41
CA ASP A 105 15.69 20.45 6.50
C ASP A 105 14.70 20.46 7.68
N GLU A 106 13.42 20.73 7.40
CA GLU A 106 12.35 20.74 8.40
C GLU A 106 12.20 19.39 9.11
N VAL A 107 12.26 18.30 8.35
CA VAL A 107 12.18 16.94 8.89
C VAL A 107 13.35 16.68 9.85
N LEU A 108 14.59 16.93 9.44
CA LEU A 108 15.76 16.68 10.29
C LEU A 108 15.80 17.60 11.53
N MET A 109 15.38 18.86 11.39
CA MET A 109 15.22 19.77 12.54
C MET A 109 14.19 19.24 13.54
N GLY A 110 13.10 18.63 13.08
CA GLY A 110 12.08 18.02 13.94
C GLY A 110 12.63 16.91 14.84
N TYR A 111 13.67 16.21 14.38
CA TYR A 111 14.41 15.20 15.14
C TYR A 111 15.63 15.77 15.89
N GLN A 112 15.70 17.09 16.06
CA GLN A 112 16.76 17.78 16.81
C GLN A 112 18.17 17.54 16.26
N VAL A 113 18.30 17.28 14.96
CA VAL A 113 19.62 17.15 14.30
C VAL A 113 20.32 18.52 14.31
N PRO A 114 21.61 18.61 14.70
CA PRO A 114 22.32 19.88 14.72
C PRO A 114 22.41 20.51 13.33
N SER A 115 22.20 21.83 13.22
CA SER A 115 22.16 22.55 11.94
C SER A 115 23.40 22.36 11.06
N GLN A 116 24.59 22.18 11.67
CA GLN A 116 25.81 21.86 10.93
C GLN A 116 25.71 20.51 10.21
N GLN A 117 25.19 19.48 10.90
CA GLN A 117 24.99 18.16 10.30
C GLN A 117 23.89 18.18 9.24
N ILE A 118 22.83 18.97 9.44
CA ILE A 118 21.77 19.14 8.44
C ILE A 118 22.35 19.75 7.15
N GLY A 119 23.11 20.84 7.25
CA GLY A 119 23.74 21.47 6.09
C GLY A 119 24.68 20.53 5.33
N GLU A 120 25.46 19.71 6.06
CA GLU A 120 26.31 18.68 5.46
C GLU A 120 25.49 17.58 4.78
N ALA A 121 24.44 17.08 5.43
CA ALA A 121 23.53 16.06 4.90
C ALA A 121 22.84 16.54 3.62
N LEU A 122 22.33 17.77 3.60
CA LEU A 122 21.73 18.40 2.42
C LEU A 122 22.74 18.52 1.29
N SER A 123 23.96 19.01 1.57
CA SER A 123 25.01 19.14 0.56
C SER A 123 25.43 17.78 -0.04
N LEU A 124 25.53 16.73 0.78
CA LEU A 124 25.90 15.39 0.33
C LEU A 124 24.74 14.67 -0.37
N GLY A 125 23.50 14.99 -0.01
CA GLY A 125 22.29 14.43 -0.60
C GLY A 125 21.84 15.11 -1.90
N ALA A 126 22.22 16.37 -2.12
CA ALA A 126 21.81 17.17 -3.28
C ALA A 126 21.98 16.49 -4.65
N PRO A 127 23.06 15.71 -4.92
CA PRO A 127 23.20 14.99 -6.20
C PRO A 127 22.13 13.93 -6.47
N TYR A 128 21.39 13.51 -5.43
CA TYR A 128 20.38 12.45 -5.51
C TYR A 128 18.95 12.92 -5.27
N LEU A 129 18.76 14.22 -5.03
CA LEU A 129 17.47 14.85 -4.77
C LEU A 129 17.12 15.78 -5.93
N ASP A 130 15.92 15.60 -6.50
CA ASP A 130 15.44 16.45 -7.58
C ASP A 130 14.96 17.83 -7.07
N SER A 131 14.63 17.92 -5.78
CA SER A 131 14.21 19.14 -5.10
C SER A 131 14.48 19.07 -3.60
N ASP A 132 14.49 20.23 -2.94
CA ASP A 132 14.58 20.33 -1.47
C ASP A 132 13.31 19.80 -0.76
N THR A 133 12.19 19.78 -1.49
CA THR A 133 10.92 19.19 -1.04
C THR A 133 10.94 17.68 -1.23
N LEU A 134 10.51 16.96 -0.20
CA LEU A 134 10.39 15.51 -0.24
C LEU A 134 9.15 15.10 -1.04
N MET A 135 9.24 13.97 -1.74
CA MET A 135 8.16 13.43 -2.56
C MET A 135 7.01 12.98 -1.67
N ARG A 136 5.83 13.55 -1.90
CA ARG A 136 4.63 13.24 -1.12
C ARG A 136 4.31 11.75 -1.13
N GLY A 137 4.03 11.20 0.06
CA GLY A 137 3.74 9.80 0.26
C GLY A 137 4.98 8.89 0.25
N ALA A 138 6.18 9.41 -0.01
CA ALA A 138 7.42 8.65 0.14
C ALA A 138 7.60 8.22 1.59
N ARG A 139 8.18 7.04 1.77
CA ARG A 139 8.41 6.49 3.10
C ARG A 139 9.64 7.11 3.74
N MET A 140 9.52 7.42 5.01
CA MET A 140 10.60 7.89 5.87
C MET A 140 10.77 6.91 7.02
N THR A 141 12.00 6.48 7.27
CA THR A 141 12.34 5.66 8.43
C THR A 141 13.44 6.35 9.21
N PHE A 142 13.18 6.59 10.48
CA PHE A 142 14.08 7.25 11.43
C PHE A 142 14.55 6.20 12.44
N MET A 143 15.87 6.13 12.62
CA MET A 143 16.49 5.21 13.58
C MET A 143 17.23 6.05 14.61
N MET A 144 16.72 6.02 15.83
CA MET A 144 17.26 6.76 16.96
C MET A 144 17.99 5.80 17.89
N ASP A 145 19.09 6.28 18.45
CA ASP A 145 19.79 5.57 19.54
C ASP A 145 18.85 5.39 20.75
N HIS A 146 18.94 4.25 21.42
CA HIS A 146 18.04 3.92 22.54
C HIS A 146 18.27 4.81 23.76
N ASP A 147 19.51 5.20 24.03
CA ASP A 147 19.88 5.91 25.25
C ASP A 147 19.76 7.43 25.07
N SER A 148 20.42 7.96 24.05
CA SER A 148 20.48 9.40 23.78
C SER A 148 19.25 9.92 23.04
N ARG A 149 18.46 9.04 22.41
CA ARG A 149 17.36 9.39 21.49
C ARG A 149 17.80 10.23 20.29
N ALA A 150 19.10 10.36 20.07
CA ALA A 150 19.65 11.08 18.92
C ALA A 150 19.39 10.28 17.64
N LEU A 151 18.98 10.98 16.58
CA LEU A 151 18.80 10.37 15.26
C LEU A 151 20.16 9.97 14.68
N GLN A 152 20.36 8.67 14.47
CA GLN A 152 21.60 8.10 13.90
C GLN A 152 21.46 7.81 12.41
N TRP A 153 20.26 7.40 11.99
CA TRP A 153 19.99 7.16 10.58
C TRP A 153 18.63 7.70 10.17
N PHE A 154 18.59 8.29 8.99
CA PHE A 154 17.37 8.63 8.28
C PHE A 154 17.37 7.95 6.90
N ILE A 155 16.32 7.20 6.62
CA ILE A 155 16.11 6.54 5.33
C ILE A 155 14.94 7.19 4.63
N TYR A 156 15.16 7.60 3.38
CA TYR A 156 14.16 8.20 2.52
C TYR A 156 13.97 7.34 1.26
N GLU A 157 12.74 6.89 1.01
CA GLU A 157 12.38 6.01 -0.10
C GLU A 157 11.44 6.73 -1.09
N PRO A 158 11.98 7.59 -1.98
CA PRO A 158 11.18 8.29 -2.99
C PRO A 158 10.66 7.36 -4.08
N ASP A 159 11.38 6.27 -4.33
CA ASP A 159 11.06 5.31 -5.38
C ASP A 159 11.25 3.87 -4.87
N PRO A 160 10.57 2.88 -5.45
CA PRO A 160 10.63 1.51 -4.97
C PRO A 160 11.97 0.81 -5.25
N PHE A 161 12.79 1.33 -6.16
CA PHE A 161 14.04 0.72 -6.63
C PHE A 161 15.29 1.40 -6.08
N ALA A 162 15.17 2.50 -5.35
CA ALA A 162 16.29 3.11 -4.67
C ALA A 162 15.85 3.87 -3.42
N PHE A 163 16.77 3.99 -2.48
CA PHE A 163 16.55 4.80 -1.28
C PHE A 163 17.82 5.55 -0.92
N LEU A 164 17.65 6.65 -0.19
CA LEU A 164 18.74 7.42 0.38
C LEU A 164 18.93 7.03 1.85
N GLN A 165 20.16 6.76 2.23
CA GLN A 165 20.58 6.63 3.63
C GLN A 165 21.33 7.88 4.04
N PHE A 166 20.90 8.49 5.12
CA PHE A 166 21.60 9.56 5.81
C PHE A 166 22.09 8.99 7.14
N GLN A 167 23.40 8.82 7.27
CA GLN A 167 24.06 8.55 8.55
C GLN A 167 24.33 9.90 9.22
N LEU A 168 23.88 10.05 10.46
CA LEU A 168 23.98 11.25 11.29
C LEU A 168 24.69 10.87 12.60
N GLY A 169 25.33 11.83 13.28
CA GLY A 169 26.16 11.56 14.46
C GLY A 169 27.61 12.06 14.30
N ASP A 170 28.61 11.20 14.54
CA ASP A 170 30.03 11.57 14.51
C ASP A 170 30.52 12.01 13.13
N THR A 171 29.97 11.41 12.07
CA THR A 171 30.29 11.76 10.69
C THR A 171 29.05 11.65 9.85
N VAL A 172 28.72 12.72 9.14
CA VAL A 172 27.60 12.72 8.21
C VAL A 172 28.00 11.98 6.95
N ARG A 173 27.16 11.02 6.53
CA ARG A 173 27.33 10.33 5.25
C ARG A 173 25.98 10.18 4.58
N VAL A 174 25.97 10.35 3.26
CA VAL A 174 24.78 10.12 2.44
C VAL A 174 25.10 9.12 1.35
N ARG A 175 24.23 8.12 1.17
CA ARG A 175 24.37 7.11 0.11
C ARG A 175 23.03 6.86 -0.56
N ARG A 176 23.01 6.86 -1.89
CA ARG A 176 21.93 6.24 -2.67
C ARG A 176 22.22 4.76 -2.83
N ILE A 177 21.26 3.92 -2.48
CA ILE A 177 21.35 2.48 -2.63
C ILE A 177 20.29 2.05 -3.64
N GLU A 178 20.74 1.39 -4.72
CA GLU A 178 19.84 0.75 -5.68
C GLU A 178 19.40 -0.63 -5.15
N ARG A 179 18.14 -0.95 -5.37
CA ARG A 179 17.54 -2.26 -5.16
C ARG A 179 17.51 -3.02 -6.47
N ALA A 180 17.77 -4.31 -6.40
CA ALA A 180 17.68 -5.16 -7.58
C ALA A 180 16.22 -5.29 -8.03
N ARG A 181 15.94 -4.85 -9.26
CA ARG A 181 14.65 -5.12 -9.91
C ARG A 181 14.64 -6.57 -10.40
N SER A 182 13.61 -7.32 -10.04
CA SER A 182 13.33 -8.63 -10.62
C SER A 182 11.86 -8.75 -11.04
N THR A 183 11.60 -9.57 -12.07
CA THR A 183 10.25 -9.91 -12.50
C THR A 183 9.98 -11.37 -12.19
N ARG A 184 8.83 -11.68 -11.61
CA ARG A 184 8.39 -13.06 -11.33
C ARG A 184 6.97 -13.27 -11.82
N THR A 185 6.72 -14.39 -12.48
CA THR A 185 5.36 -14.77 -12.85
C THR A 185 4.68 -15.46 -11.67
N GLU A 186 3.57 -14.89 -11.22
CA GLU A 186 2.84 -15.29 -10.01
C GLU A 186 1.38 -15.62 -10.33
N THR A 187 0.71 -16.27 -9.37
CA THR A 187 -0.72 -16.56 -9.47
C THR A 187 -1.46 -16.09 -8.21
N ALA A 188 -2.44 -15.20 -8.40
CA ALA A 188 -3.41 -14.86 -7.37
C ALA A 188 -4.73 -15.59 -7.66
N SER A 189 -5.36 -16.19 -6.67
CA SER A 189 -6.69 -16.80 -6.85
C SER A 189 -7.51 -16.72 -5.58
N GLY A 190 -8.83 -16.81 -5.70
CA GLY A 190 -9.69 -16.87 -4.52
C GLY A 190 -11.17 -16.96 -4.78
N ILE A 191 -11.89 -17.24 -3.71
CA ILE A 191 -13.36 -17.20 -3.64
C ILE A 191 -13.69 -16.02 -2.74
N ILE A 192 -14.56 -15.14 -3.21
CA ILE A 192 -15.02 -13.97 -2.48
C ILE A 192 -15.97 -14.45 -1.39
N ASP A 193 -15.61 -14.20 -0.14
CA ASP A 193 -16.42 -14.51 1.04
C ASP A 193 -17.29 -13.31 1.47
N SER A 194 -16.72 -12.09 1.41
CA SER A 194 -17.43 -10.84 1.68
C SER A 194 -17.18 -9.77 0.62
N THR A 195 -15.91 -9.37 0.43
CA THR A 195 -15.51 -8.36 -0.55
C THR A 195 -14.21 -8.78 -1.21
N LEU A 196 -14.02 -8.35 -2.46
CA LEU A 196 -12.79 -8.64 -3.19
C LEU A 196 -11.54 -8.15 -2.43
N LEU A 197 -11.62 -6.92 -1.90
CA LEU A 197 -10.55 -6.32 -1.09
C LEU A 197 -10.19 -7.16 0.14
N LEU A 198 -11.18 -7.60 0.92
CA LEU A 198 -10.92 -8.42 2.10
C LEU A 198 -10.37 -9.80 1.73
N THR A 199 -10.81 -10.37 0.62
CA THR A 199 -10.31 -11.64 0.10
C THR A 199 -8.83 -11.56 -0.24
N PHE A 200 -8.41 -10.48 -0.92
CA PHE A 200 -7.01 -10.22 -1.23
C PHE A 200 -6.17 -10.02 0.03
N TYR A 201 -6.65 -9.17 0.95
CA TYR A 201 -5.99 -8.93 2.24
C TYR A 201 -5.77 -10.21 3.04
N ARG A 202 -6.81 -11.05 3.20
CA ARG A 202 -6.73 -12.33 3.93
C ARG A 202 -5.78 -13.33 3.29
N ARG A 203 -5.60 -13.28 1.98
CA ARG A 203 -4.68 -14.14 1.23
C ARG A 203 -3.26 -13.58 1.14
N GLY A 204 -3.01 -12.39 1.70
CA GLY A 204 -1.71 -11.73 1.65
C GLY A 204 -1.35 -11.22 0.25
N TYR A 205 -2.34 -11.03 -0.63
CA TYR A 205 -2.10 -10.46 -1.96
C TYR A 205 -2.01 -8.94 -1.90
N HIS A 206 -1.14 -8.38 -2.73
CA HIS A 206 -0.99 -6.94 -2.86
C HIS A 206 -2.27 -6.30 -3.44
N HIS A 207 -2.68 -5.17 -2.87
CA HIS A 207 -3.96 -4.54 -3.20
C HIS A 207 -4.03 -4.02 -4.65
N GLU A 208 -2.89 -3.63 -5.23
CA GLU A 208 -2.80 -3.13 -6.61
C GLU A 208 -3.30 -4.13 -7.65
N LEU A 209 -3.18 -5.43 -7.36
CA LEU A 209 -3.69 -6.50 -8.21
C LEU A 209 -5.21 -6.41 -8.45
N ILE A 210 -5.96 -5.81 -7.51
CA ILE A 210 -7.39 -5.57 -7.66
C ILE A 210 -7.63 -4.53 -8.76
N GLY A 211 -6.91 -3.42 -8.72
CA GLY A 211 -7.02 -2.36 -9.71
C GLY A 211 -6.67 -2.84 -11.12
N GLU A 212 -5.61 -3.64 -11.25
CA GLU A 212 -5.22 -4.26 -12.53
C GLU A 212 -6.29 -5.22 -13.06
N MET A 213 -6.86 -6.05 -12.19
CA MET A 213 -7.95 -6.95 -12.55
C MET A 213 -9.22 -6.19 -12.99
N GLU A 214 -9.59 -5.16 -12.23
CA GLU A 214 -10.71 -4.27 -12.57
C GLU A 214 -10.50 -3.58 -13.92
N ASN A 215 -9.29 -3.08 -14.18
CA ASN A 215 -8.94 -2.42 -15.43
C ASN A 215 -9.13 -3.32 -16.65
N VAL A 216 -8.78 -4.61 -16.52
CA VAL A 216 -8.95 -5.61 -17.58
C VAL A 216 -10.42 -5.98 -17.76
N LEU A 217 -11.14 -6.23 -16.66
CA LEU A 217 -12.47 -6.85 -16.67
C LEU A 217 -13.65 -5.88 -16.56
N LYS A 218 -13.44 -4.57 -16.40
CA LYS A 218 -14.50 -3.53 -16.26
C LYS A 218 -15.63 -3.56 -17.29
N TRP A 219 -15.40 -4.18 -18.46
CA TRP A 219 -16.41 -4.32 -19.52
C TRP A 219 -17.22 -5.62 -19.41
N ALA A 220 -16.69 -6.63 -18.72
CA ALA A 220 -17.26 -7.97 -18.60
C ALA A 220 -17.89 -8.21 -17.22
N VAL A 221 -17.25 -7.72 -16.17
CA VAL A 221 -17.61 -7.91 -14.75
C VAL A 221 -17.98 -6.57 -14.14
N ASP A 222 -19.05 -6.56 -13.33
CA ASP A 222 -19.46 -5.41 -12.54
C ASP A 222 -18.98 -5.60 -11.10
N PHE A 223 -17.88 -4.93 -10.77
CA PHE A 223 -17.19 -5.07 -9.50
C PHE A 223 -17.98 -4.49 -8.30
N PHE A 224 -19.01 -3.66 -8.55
CA PHE A 224 -19.85 -3.10 -7.48
C PHE A 224 -20.86 -4.11 -6.93
N HIS A 225 -21.21 -5.10 -7.73
CA HIS A 225 -22.22 -6.09 -7.39
C HIS A 225 -21.65 -7.51 -7.29
N LEU A 226 -20.38 -7.61 -6.90
CA LEU A 226 -19.77 -8.89 -6.55
C LEU A 226 -20.46 -9.49 -5.32
N GLY A 227 -20.66 -10.79 -5.36
CA GLY A 227 -21.31 -11.55 -4.30
C GLY A 227 -20.40 -12.60 -3.69
N THR A 228 -20.81 -13.10 -2.53
CA THR A 228 -20.21 -14.29 -1.93
C THR A 228 -20.30 -15.47 -2.90
N GLY A 229 -19.18 -16.15 -3.13
CA GLY A 229 -19.09 -17.33 -4.00
C GLY A 229 -18.55 -17.04 -5.42
N ASP A 230 -18.54 -15.77 -5.83
CA ASP A 230 -17.76 -15.33 -7.00
C ASP A 230 -16.29 -15.71 -6.78
N ARG A 231 -15.58 -16.07 -7.84
CA ARG A 231 -14.18 -16.53 -7.72
C ARG A 231 -13.33 -16.03 -8.85
N PHE A 232 -12.05 -15.87 -8.58
CA PHE A 232 -11.08 -15.35 -9.52
C PHE A 232 -9.82 -16.19 -9.53
N LYS A 233 -9.10 -16.14 -10.64
CA LYS A 233 -7.71 -16.56 -10.77
C LYS A 233 -7.02 -15.64 -11.76
N MET A 234 -5.83 -15.19 -11.44
CA MET A 234 -5.04 -14.27 -12.26
C MET A 234 -3.59 -14.72 -12.28
N ILE A 235 -3.01 -14.73 -13.46
CA ILE A 235 -1.58 -14.96 -13.69
C ILE A 235 -0.98 -13.64 -14.13
N TYR A 236 0.09 -13.19 -13.48
CA TYR A 236 0.68 -11.88 -13.72
C TYR A 236 2.19 -11.92 -13.56
N ASP A 237 2.87 -10.99 -14.24
CA ASP A 237 4.28 -10.69 -14.02
C ASP A 237 4.36 -9.57 -12.97
N GLY A 238 4.80 -9.92 -11.76
CA GLY A 238 5.02 -8.98 -10.67
C GLY A 238 6.44 -8.40 -10.71
N ILE A 239 6.57 -7.12 -10.39
CA ILE A 239 7.85 -6.43 -10.25
C ILE A 239 8.22 -6.39 -8.78
N TYR A 240 9.43 -6.86 -8.47
CA TYR A 240 9.94 -6.98 -7.12
C TYR A 240 11.17 -6.12 -6.91
N ALA A 241 11.26 -5.52 -5.72
CA ALA A 241 12.46 -4.89 -5.17
C ALA A 241 12.72 -5.47 -3.77
N ASP A 242 13.91 -6.03 -3.54
CA ASP A 242 14.26 -6.73 -2.28
C ASP A 242 13.22 -7.77 -1.83
N ASP A 243 12.72 -8.59 -2.77
CA ASP A 243 11.66 -9.59 -2.57
C ASP A 243 10.27 -9.05 -2.20
N GLU A 244 10.08 -7.73 -2.14
CA GLU A 244 8.78 -7.07 -1.96
C GLU A 244 8.15 -6.77 -3.32
N LEU A 245 6.87 -7.14 -3.51
CA LEU A 245 6.13 -6.79 -4.73
C LEU A 245 5.84 -5.29 -4.71
N VAL A 246 6.43 -4.55 -5.65
CA VAL A 246 6.31 -3.09 -5.74
C VAL A 246 5.48 -2.62 -6.94
N GLY A 247 5.01 -3.57 -7.75
CA GLY A 247 4.12 -3.27 -8.88
C GLY A 247 3.81 -4.48 -9.74
N VAL A 248 2.96 -4.26 -10.73
CA VAL A 248 2.58 -5.28 -11.72
C VAL A 248 3.09 -4.84 -13.09
N GLU A 249 3.93 -5.65 -13.72
CA GLU A 249 4.42 -5.37 -15.07
C GLU A 249 3.36 -5.69 -16.11
N ARG A 250 2.70 -6.84 -15.96
CA ARG A 250 1.70 -7.31 -16.92
C ARG A 250 0.78 -8.36 -16.33
N ILE A 251 -0.51 -8.23 -16.58
CA ILE A 251 -1.44 -9.36 -16.40
C ILE A 251 -1.36 -10.28 -17.63
N ARG A 252 -1.09 -11.57 -17.43
CA ARG A 252 -1.03 -12.57 -18.52
C ARG A 252 -2.40 -13.16 -18.81
N ALA A 253 -3.13 -13.53 -17.77
CA ALA A 253 -4.45 -14.12 -17.89
C ALA A 253 -5.30 -13.88 -16.65
N ILE A 254 -6.60 -13.77 -16.84
CA ILE A 254 -7.60 -13.71 -15.78
C ILE A 254 -8.72 -14.69 -16.10
N TYR A 255 -9.14 -15.42 -15.07
CA TYR A 255 -10.41 -16.10 -14.98
C TYR A 255 -11.22 -15.45 -13.87
N PHE A 256 -12.49 -15.19 -14.13
CA PHE A 256 -13.43 -14.71 -13.14
C PHE A 256 -14.77 -15.41 -13.35
N ARG A 257 -15.35 -15.96 -12.29
CA ARG A 257 -16.74 -16.44 -12.31
C ARG A 257 -17.58 -15.42 -11.56
N TYR A 258 -18.46 -14.77 -12.30
CA TYR A 258 -19.34 -13.71 -11.82
C TYR A 258 -20.79 -14.14 -12.07
N ARG A 259 -21.59 -14.33 -11.02
CA ARG A 259 -23.02 -14.74 -11.14
C ARG A 259 -23.21 -15.98 -12.04
N ASP A 260 -22.37 -16.99 -11.84
CA ASP A 260 -22.33 -18.23 -12.63
C ASP A 260 -21.93 -18.11 -14.11
N GLU A 261 -21.59 -16.91 -14.58
CA GLU A 261 -20.93 -16.71 -15.88
C GLU A 261 -19.42 -16.76 -15.71
N GLU A 262 -18.74 -17.52 -16.59
CA GLU A 262 -17.28 -17.55 -16.65
C GLU A 262 -16.78 -16.48 -17.62
N VAL A 263 -15.80 -15.72 -17.16
CA VAL A 263 -15.12 -14.67 -17.91
C VAL A 263 -13.65 -15.02 -17.97
N TYR A 264 -13.12 -15.13 -19.19
CA TYR A 264 -11.71 -15.31 -19.44
C TYR A 264 -11.14 -14.08 -20.14
N ALA A 265 -9.92 -13.70 -19.77
CA ALA A 265 -9.17 -12.66 -20.44
C ALA A 265 -7.72 -13.10 -20.55
N TYR A 266 -7.20 -13.18 -21.78
CA TYR A 266 -5.82 -13.54 -22.08
C TYR A 266 -5.13 -12.34 -22.72
N TYR A 267 -3.98 -11.97 -22.19
CA TYR A 267 -3.15 -10.96 -22.83
C TYR A 267 -2.50 -11.52 -24.09
N PHE A 268 -2.59 -10.78 -25.18
CA PHE A 268 -1.98 -11.09 -26.45
C PHE A 268 -1.30 -9.85 -27.03
N ASP A 269 -0.09 -10.02 -27.54
CA ASP A 269 0.64 -8.98 -28.26
C ASP A 269 1.45 -9.61 -29.39
N ASN A 270 1.29 -9.10 -30.61
CA ASN A 270 2.08 -9.48 -31.78
C ASN A 270 2.75 -8.28 -32.48
N GLY A 271 2.86 -7.14 -31.80
CA GLY A 271 3.39 -5.88 -32.32
C GLY A 271 2.43 -5.10 -33.22
N ARG A 272 1.37 -5.71 -33.75
CA ARG A 272 0.31 -5.06 -34.55
C ARG A 272 -0.98 -4.88 -33.76
N THR A 273 -1.25 -5.80 -32.85
CA THR A 273 -2.43 -5.82 -32.00
C THR A 273 -1.98 -6.27 -30.63
N SER A 274 -2.33 -5.49 -29.62
CA SER A 274 -2.03 -5.75 -28.21
C SER A 274 -3.29 -5.52 -27.40
N GLY A 275 -3.58 -6.41 -26.44
CA GLY A 275 -4.74 -6.28 -25.57
C GLY A 275 -5.19 -7.60 -24.96
N PHE A 276 -6.36 -7.55 -24.31
CA PHE A 276 -6.98 -8.71 -23.70
C PHE A 276 -8.10 -9.27 -24.57
N PHE A 277 -8.09 -10.59 -24.75
CA PHE A 277 -9.02 -11.33 -25.57
C PHE A 277 -9.65 -12.47 -24.77
N ASP A 278 -10.89 -12.80 -25.08
CA ASP A 278 -11.54 -14.00 -24.55
C ASP A 278 -11.06 -15.27 -25.27
N GLU A 279 -11.59 -16.41 -24.85
CA GLU A 279 -11.25 -17.72 -25.39
C GLU A 279 -11.66 -17.93 -26.86
N GLN A 280 -12.50 -17.05 -27.43
CA GLN A 280 -12.83 -17.03 -28.87
C GLN A 280 -12.08 -15.92 -29.63
N ALA A 281 -11.01 -15.39 -29.06
CA ALA A 281 -10.19 -14.31 -29.62
C ALA A 281 -10.97 -13.01 -29.88
N ARG A 282 -12.06 -12.77 -29.14
CA ARG A 282 -12.78 -11.49 -29.18
C ARG A 282 -12.20 -10.54 -28.14
N PRO A 283 -12.03 -9.24 -28.44
CA PRO A 283 -11.56 -8.29 -27.44
C PRO A 283 -12.47 -8.26 -26.21
N VAL A 284 -11.85 -8.31 -25.02
CA VAL A 284 -12.56 -8.16 -23.74
C VAL A 284 -13.07 -6.73 -23.58
N GLN A 285 -12.32 -5.75 -24.08
CA GLN A 285 -12.75 -4.36 -24.12
C GLN A 285 -13.84 -4.17 -25.20
N ARG A 286 -15.03 -3.75 -24.77
CA ARG A 286 -16.17 -3.42 -25.65
C ARG A 286 -16.37 -1.90 -25.70
N ARG A 287 -17.21 -1.38 -26.59
CA ARG A 287 -17.44 0.07 -26.74
C ARG A 287 -18.23 0.71 -25.58
N PHE A 288 -18.86 -0.06 -24.71
CA PHE A 288 -19.68 0.45 -23.58
C PHE A 288 -19.41 -0.33 -22.29
N LEU A 289 -19.05 0.38 -21.21
CA LEU A 289 -18.71 -0.19 -19.91
C LEU A 289 -19.96 -0.77 -19.29
N LYS A 290 -19.85 -1.92 -18.61
CA LYS A 290 -20.96 -2.41 -17.78
C LYS A 290 -21.12 -1.60 -16.49
N ALA A 291 -20.04 -1.01 -15.98
CA ALA A 291 -20.04 -0.13 -14.82
C ALA A 291 -18.99 1.00 -14.92
N PRO A 292 -19.21 2.17 -14.31
CA PRO A 292 -18.24 3.26 -14.32
C PRO A 292 -16.94 2.91 -13.57
N VAL A 293 -15.77 3.18 -14.15
CA VAL A 293 -14.45 2.90 -13.55
C VAL A 293 -14.08 4.02 -12.56
N LYS A 294 -13.65 3.68 -11.34
CA LYS A 294 -13.33 4.68 -10.30
C LYS A 294 -11.95 5.36 -10.42
N TYR A 295 -11.07 4.89 -11.31
CA TYR A 295 -9.73 5.47 -11.47
C TYR A 295 -9.24 5.45 -12.91
N ALA A 296 -9.77 6.34 -13.74
CA ALA A 296 -9.05 6.78 -14.94
C ALA A 296 -8.39 8.12 -14.60
N ARG A 297 -7.15 8.12 -14.12
CA ARG A 297 -6.30 9.30 -14.27
C ARG A 297 -6.02 9.42 -15.76
N ILE A 298 -6.70 10.36 -16.40
CA ILE A 298 -6.33 10.82 -17.74
C ILE A 298 -5.07 11.66 -17.51
N SER A 299 -3.92 11.16 -17.99
CA SER A 299 -2.67 11.91 -18.05
C SER A 299 -2.77 13.03 -19.08
#